data_AF-A0AA38YLZ1-F1
#
_entry.id   AF-A0AA38YLZ1-F1
#
_cell.length_a   1.000
_cell.length_b   1.000
_cell.length_c   1.000
_cell.angle_alpha   90.00
_cell.angle_beta   90.00
_cell.angle_gamma   90.00
#
_symmetry.space_group_name_H-M   'P 1'
#
loop_
_entity.id
_entity.type
_entity.pdbx_description
1 polymer ?
#
loop_
_entity_poly.entity_id
_entity_poly.type
_entity_poly.pdbx_seq_one_letter_code
_entity_poly.pdbx_strand_id
1 'polypeptide(L)'
;MELFFLSLSAFLTITALALGIFTSKKSSATKTKLPPGSFGWPIIGETIEFLKDEELKYSPHVFKTKILGEKTAVICGPAGNKFLFANEQKLVMAWH
;
A
#
# COMPACT_ATOMS: atom_id res chain seq x y z
N MET A 1 -35.65 -9.92 24.85
CA MET A 1 -35.60 -9.78 23.38
C MET A 1 -34.50 -8.80 22.96
N GLU A 2 -34.42 -7.62 23.57
CA GLU A 2 -33.36 -6.60 23.34
C GLU A 2 -31.91 -7.13 23.33
N LEU A 3 -31.49 -7.91 24.33
CA LEU A 3 -30.11 -8.45 24.40
C LEU A 3 -29.76 -9.36 23.23
N PHE A 4 -30.75 -10.06 22.66
CA PHE A 4 -30.57 -10.93 21.49
C PHE A 4 -30.40 -10.10 20.21
N PHE A 5 -31.13 -8.99 20.07
CA PHE A 5 -30.95 -8.06 18.95
C PHE A 5 -29.60 -7.33 19.02
N LEU A 6 -29.17 -6.93 20.22
CA LEU A 6 -27.85 -6.32 20.43
C LEU A 6 -26.70 -7.28 20.11
N SER A 7 -26.79 -8.54 20.56
CA SER A 7 -25.73 -9.53 20.24
C SER A 7 -25.68 -9.86 18.75
N LEU A 8 -26.84 -9.99 18.09
CA LEU A 8 -26.92 -10.28 16.65
C LEU A 8 -26.33 -9.14 15.79
N SER A 9 -26.67 -7.88 16.12
CA SER A 9 -26.13 -6.70 15.41
C SER A 9 -24.62 -6.54 15.62
N ALA A 10 -24.11 -6.80 16.83
CA ALA A 10 -22.66 -6.81 17.09
C ALA A 10 -21.95 -7.91 16.28
N PHE A 11 -22.54 -9.11 16.17
CA PHE A 11 -21.96 -10.20 15.40
C PHE A 11 -21.90 -9.89 13.89
N LEU A 12 -22.96 -9.29 13.35
CA LEU A 12 -23.04 -8.85 11.94
C LEU A 12 -22.02 -7.76 11.60
N THR A 13 -21.82 -6.79 12.50
CA THR A 13 -20.83 -5.73 12.29
C THR A 13 -19.39 -6.25 12.35
N ILE A 14 -19.07 -7.14 13.30
CA ILE A 14 -17.75 -7.77 13.41
C ILE A 14 -17.44 -8.63 12.18
N THR A 15 -18.41 -9.44 11.73
CA THR A 15 -18.23 -10.29 10.54
C THR A 15 -18.10 -9.47 9.26
N ALA A 16 -18.87 -8.38 9.09
CA ALA A 16 -18.72 -7.46 7.98
C ALA A 16 -17.33 -6.79 7.97
N LEU A 17 -16.85 -6.34 9.13
CA LEU A 17 -15.52 -5.76 9.27
C LEU A 17 -14.42 -6.78 8.95
N ALA A 18 -14.53 -8.00 9.48
CA ALA A 18 -13.59 -9.08 9.22
C ALA A 18 -13.55 -9.47 7.73
N LEU A 19 -14.71 -9.54 7.07
CA LEU A 19 -14.83 -9.79 5.63
C LEU A 19 -14.24 -8.63 4.82
N GLY A 20 -14.45 -7.38 5.22
CA GLY A 20 -13.82 -6.22 4.58
C GLY A 20 -12.28 -6.28 4.66
N ILE A 21 -11.74 -6.67 5.80
CA ILE A 21 -10.29 -6.86 5.98
C ILE A 21 -9.79 -8.06 5.14
N PHE A 22 -10.52 -9.19 5.14
CA PHE A 22 -10.11 -10.41 4.44
C PHE A 22 -10.18 -10.29 2.91
N THR A 23 -11.23 -9.66 2.38
CA THR A 23 -11.37 -9.41 0.94
C THR A 23 -10.29 -8.47 0.42
N SER A 24 -9.82 -7.56 1.27
CA SER A 24 -8.73 -6.65 0.97
C SER A 24 -7.34 -7.32 1.01
N LYS A 25 -7.20 -8.55 1.54
CA LYS A 25 -5.94 -9.34 1.52
C LYS A 25 -5.65 -10.03 0.19
N LYS A 26 -6.41 -9.76 -0.89
CA LYS A 26 -6.04 -10.23 -2.23
C LYS A 26 -4.87 -9.41 -2.79
N SER A 27 -3.67 -9.63 -2.25
CA SER A 27 -2.43 -9.29 -2.94
C SER A 27 -2.34 -10.23 -4.14
N SER A 28 -2.86 -9.77 -5.28
CA SER A 28 -2.63 -10.43 -6.55
C SER A 28 -1.13 -10.41 -6.79
N ALA A 29 -0.47 -11.53 -6.55
CA ALA A 29 0.77 -11.88 -7.22
C ALA A 29 0.44 -12.10 -8.71
N THR A 30 0.08 -11.02 -9.39
CA THR A 30 -0.05 -11.02 -10.84
C THR A 30 1.36 -11.27 -11.37
N LYS A 31 1.53 -12.32 -12.19
CA LYS A 31 2.78 -12.69 -12.90
C LYS A 31 3.19 -11.60 -13.92
N THR A 32 3.35 -10.39 -13.44
CA THR A 32 3.82 -9.22 -14.16
C THR A 32 5.17 -8.86 -13.56
N LYS A 33 6.10 -8.35 -14.38
CA LYS A 33 7.46 -7.95 -13.98
C LYS A 33 7.44 -6.72 -13.06
N LEU A 34 6.76 -6.83 -11.92
CA LEU A 34 6.70 -5.79 -10.91
C LEU A 34 7.95 -5.89 -10.04
N PRO A 35 8.44 -4.75 -9.54
CA PRO A 35 9.53 -4.75 -8.59
C PRO A 35 9.17 -5.58 -7.34
N PRO A 36 10.16 -6.16 -6.66
CA PRO A 36 9.95 -6.90 -5.42
C PRO A 36 9.27 -5.99 -4.38
N GLY A 37 8.48 -6.56 -3.46
CA GLY A 37 7.81 -5.78 -2.40
C GLY A 37 6.41 -6.29 -2.06
N SER A 38 5.84 -5.73 -1.00
CA SER A 38 4.52 -6.07 -0.45
C SER A 38 3.60 -4.84 -0.48
N PHE A 39 2.29 -5.04 -0.58
CA PHE A 39 1.32 -3.94 -0.52
C PHE A 39 0.83 -3.64 0.91
N GLY A 40 1.50 -4.20 1.93
CA GLY A 40 1.21 -3.97 3.34
C GLY A 40 -0.22 -4.28 3.78
N TRP A 41 -0.66 -3.57 4.82
CA TRP A 41 -2.00 -3.71 5.37
C TRP A 41 -3.08 -3.23 4.39
N PRO A 42 -4.24 -3.89 4.34
CA PRO A 42 -5.26 -3.62 3.34
C PRO A 42 -5.77 -2.16 3.29
N ILE A 43 -5.88 -1.50 4.45
CA ILE A 43 -6.43 -0.14 4.60
C ILE A 43 -5.31 0.91 4.68
N ILE A 44 -4.34 0.73 5.57
CA ILE A 44 -3.27 1.70 5.83
C ILE A 44 -2.07 1.51 4.89
N GLY A 45 -1.94 0.35 4.24
CA GLY A 45 -0.77 -0.01 3.47
C GLY A 45 0.47 -0.13 4.37
N GLU A 46 1.62 0.29 3.83
CA GLU A 46 2.88 0.45 4.58
C GLU A 46 3.16 1.94 4.85
N THR A 47 2.15 2.81 4.69
CA THR A 47 2.29 4.28 4.78
C THR A 47 2.88 4.75 6.11
N ILE A 48 2.46 4.15 7.24
CA ILE A 48 2.96 4.53 8.57
C ILE A 48 4.43 4.16 8.73
N GLU A 49 4.83 3.01 8.19
CA GLU A 49 6.20 2.53 8.21
C GLU A 49 7.08 3.41 7.31
N PHE A 50 6.59 3.77 6.13
CA PHE A 50 7.26 4.70 5.22
C PHE A 50 7.46 6.12 5.81
N LEU A 51 6.51 6.60 6.62
CA LEU A 51 6.61 7.91 7.27
C LEU A 51 7.55 7.90 8.48
N LYS A 52 7.65 6.76 9.17
CA LYS A 52 8.40 6.63 10.41
C LYS A 52 9.86 6.23 10.17
N ASP A 53 10.11 5.49 9.11
CA ASP A 53 11.41 4.89 8.85
C ASP A 53 12.18 5.68 7.78
N GLU A 54 13.11 6.53 8.23
CA GLU A 54 13.99 7.27 7.32
C GLU A 54 14.96 6.35 6.56
N GLU A 55 15.21 5.12 7.02
CA GLU A 55 16.14 4.19 6.37
C GLU A 55 15.59 3.65 5.04
N LEU A 56 14.26 3.50 4.92
CA LEU A 56 13.60 3.11 3.68
C LEU A 56 13.76 4.15 2.56
N LYS A 57 14.01 5.42 2.94
CA LYS A 57 14.23 6.55 2.01
C LYS A 57 15.55 6.43 1.25
N TYR A 58 16.52 5.68 1.78
CA TYR A 58 17.89 5.58 1.23
C TYR A 58 18.27 4.17 0.78
N SER A 59 17.34 3.21 0.80
CA SER A 59 17.57 1.86 0.28
C SER A 59 18.00 1.91 -1.21
N PRO A 60 18.97 1.12 -1.67
CA PRO A 60 19.34 1.09 -3.09
C PRO A 60 18.32 0.37 -3.99
N HIS A 61 17.25 -0.19 -3.41
CA HIS A 61 16.28 -1.03 -4.11
C HIS A 61 15.04 -0.26 -4.57
N VAL A 62 14.52 -0.64 -5.75
CA VAL A 62 13.19 -0.27 -6.23
C VAL A 62 12.20 -1.30 -5.72
N PHE A 63 11.15 -0.87 -5.05
CA PHE A 63 10.13 -1.77 -4.51
C PHE A 63 8.70 -1.28 -4.75
N LYS A 64 7.74 -2.21 -4.73
CA LYS A 64 6.32 -1.88 -4.75
C LYS A 64 5.78 -1.84 -3.32
N THR A 65 4.93 -0.86 -3.05
CA THR A 65 4.23 -0.71 -1.77
C THR A 65 2.84 -0.09 -1.98
N LYS A 66 2.09 0.09 -0.90
CA LYS A 66 0.83 0.84 -0.88
C LYS A 66 0.99 2.06 0.02
N ILE A 67 0.98 3.26 -0.57
CA ILE A 67 1.05 4.54 0.14
C ILE A 67 -0.33 5.20 0.04
N LEU A 68 -0.92 5.56 1.17
CA LEU A 68 -2.24 6.20 1.26
C LEU A 68 -3.36 5.45 0.53
N GLY A 69 -3.30 4.12 0.51
CA GLY A 69 -4.30 3.27 -0.17
C GLY A 69 -3.99 2.99 -1.64
N GLU A 70 -3.10 3.77 -2.27
CA GLU A 70 -2.73 3.65 -3.68
C GLU A 70 -1.54 2.72 -3.88
N LYS A 71 -1.53 1.97 -4.99
CA LYS A 71 -0.41 1.09 -5.35
C LYS A 71 0.72 1.95 -5.91
N THR A 72 1.84 2.01 -5.21
CA THR A 72 2.97 2.90 -5.53
C THR A 72 4.25 2.09 -5.72
N ALA A 73 5.03 2.41 -6.75
CA ALA A 73 6.40 1.95 -6.86
C ALA A 73 7.33 3.03 -6.31
N VAL A 74 8.14 2.68 -5.32
CA VAL A 74 9.14 3.57 -4.73
C VAL A 74 10.48 3.26 -5.36
N ILE A 75 11.10 4.29 -5.93
CA ILE A 75 12.43 4.24 -6.50
C ILE A 75 13.33 5.01 -5.56
N CYS A 76 14.31 4.32 -4.96
CA CYS A 76 15.25 4.94 -4.02
C CYS A 76 16.67 5.03 -4.63
N GLY A 77 17.47 5.94 -4.07
CA GLY A 77 18.89 6.10 -4.39
C GLY A 77 19.23 7.07 -5.54
N PRO A 78 20.52 7.45 -5.67
CA PRO A 78 20.95 8.50 -6.60
C PRO A 78 20.69 8.19 -8.08
N ALA A 79 20.84 6.93 -8.49
CA ALA A 79 20.59 6.49 -9.86
C ALA A 79 19.10 6.58 -10.23
N GLY A 80 18.23 6.21 -9.30
CA GLY A 80 16.78 6.29 -9.46
C GLY A 80 16.28 7.73 -9.55
N ASN A 81 16.78 8.60 -8.66
CA ASN A 81 16.49 10.03 -8.71
C ASN A 81 16.97 10.66 -10.01
N LYS A 82 18.20 10.34 -10.45
CA LYS A 82 18.72 10.82 -11.74
C LYS A 82 17.83 10.35 -12.90
N PHE A 83 17.33 9.12 -12.88
CA PHE A 83 16.42 8.61 -13.90
C PHE A 83 15.08 9.35 -13.91
N LEU A 84 14.48 9.61 -12.74
CA LEU A 84 13.23 10.37 -12.60
C LEU A 84 13.38 11.80 -13.15
N PHE A 85 14.38 12.55 -12.67
CA PHE A 85 14.60 13.93 -13.09
C PHE A 85 15.05 14.06 -14.54
N ALA A 86 15.79 13.08 -15.08
CA ALA A 86 16.15 13.08 -16.50
C ALA A 86 14.95 12.89 -17.45
N ASN A 87 13.79 12.45 -16.93
CA ASN A 87 12.60 12.12 -17.72
C ASN A 87 11.33 12.87 -17.30
N GLU A 88 11.46 13.96 -16.54
CA GLU A 88 10.37 14.79 -15.96
C GLU A 88 9.38 15.38 -16.99
N GLN A 89 9.67 15.27 -18.29
CA GLN A 89 8.84 15.77 -19.39
C GLN A 89 8.48 14.71 -20.45
N LYS A 90 8.86 13.43 -20.22
CA LYS A 90 8.63 12.34 -21.18
C LYS A 90 7.88 11.16 -20.60
N LEU A 91 8.24 10.74 -19.38
CA LEU A 91 7.74 9.50 -18.77
C LEU A 91 7.20 9.70 -17.35
N VAL A 92 7.33 10.90 -16.81
CA VAL A 92 6.93 11.25 -15.44
C VAL A 92 6.02 12.46 -15.51
N MET A 93 4.87 12.38 -14.85
CA MET A 93 3.96 13.52 -14.65
C MET A 93 4.09 13.96 -13.19
N ALA A 94 4.49 15.21 -12.97
CA ALA A 94 4.41 15.82 -11.65
C ALA A 94 2.95 16.25 -11.38
N TRP A 95 2.43 15.88 -10.21
CA TRP A 95 1.14 16.38 -9.73
C TRP A 95 1.41 17.73 -9.06
N HIS A 96 0.77 18.79 -9.55
CA HIS A 96 0.87 20.15 -9.01
C HIS A 96 -0.44 20.56 -8.34
#